data_AF-A0A2P7YGL0-F1
#
_entry.id   AF-A0A2P7YGL0-F1
#
_cell.length_a   1.000
_cell.length_b   1.000
_cell.length_c   1.000
_cell.angle_alpha   90.00
_cell.angle_beta   90.00
_cell.angle_gamma   90.00
#
_symmetry.space_group_name_H-M   'P 1'
#
loop_
_entity.id
_entity.type
_entity.pdbx_description
1 polymer ?
#
loop_
_entity_poly.entity_id
_entity_poly.type
_entity_poly.pdbx_seq_one_letter_code
_entity_poly.pdbx_strand_id
1 'polypeptide(L)'
;MGRSSSESKSADGASVIGEEYRPTRLRSGGDVVQIEQLVESRLDEAEADSKTRPDTDYGPPDHSPFFSLYQRKLLSGTVLSPHETFAHPVALVVAISSRSASPIEDLRTLYTNSNTGEYRLPPWVNNEYLRYYVLVHDEDFDDIKKSTTLYEQMKRHFGLHCHLLRLRSTQTLPSDDGALPLPTKTWTSAAEDLSDLTAQDLTPDDPTNPYIFESDATAIRSFVREMVTQSILPSMERSVATWNDQVLSRRRGISGRFMSLSKRFTPFVGSRSNSPSSTSSGSNYDSAQGFYRPDSPEALMRKLADYAVMLRDYKLAASTYEILAGDYKNDKAWRYYAGANEMAAVTALMAPGIMSSRTRAETVDAWVENAYYSYLTRCGSAFYSLRTIVLAAELLRVREGSALDDAARWLARVVDDRNIGPVGHALLLERTGAYFGAKRGVGTLRSGGRRRKAAMWFVMGTAAWLDMDKRARARACLGRAVELYGLGDGEGEVHFEGMRGLLDNLGQVVEHPGLDRTEPFPDVEEKVEQIQQTTETVDQRTHRRSVSLAVATPSFDPLGAASMTPKSTLPERPGQTEDGFK
;
A
#
# COMPACT_ATOMS: atom_id res chain seq x y z
N MET A 1 19.04 -5.99 -55.91
CA MET A 1 19.73 -5.14 -54.92
C MET A 1 18.66 -4.51 -54.03
N GLY A 2 18.23 -5.24 -53.00
CA GLY A 2 17.22 -4.81 -52.04
C GLY A 2 17.90 -4.45 -50.72
N ARG A 3 17.61 -3.27 -50.20
CA ARG A 3 18.11 -2.78 -48.91
C ARG A 3 17.36 -3.50 -47.78
N SER A 4 18.14 -4.08 -46.85
CA SER A 4 17.65 -4.70 -45.63
C SER A 4 17.11 -3.67 -44.65
N SER A 5 15.92 -3.94 -44.12
CA SER A 5 15.37 -3.35 -42.91
C SER A 5 16.12 -3.88 -41.68
N SER A 6 16.64 -2.96 -40.86
CA SER A 6 17.23 -3.26 -39.56
C SER A 6 16.12 -3.47 -38.53
N GLU A 7 15.96 -4.71 -38.07
CA GLU A 7 15.13 -5.06 -36.92
C GLU A 7 15.74 -4.47 -35.63
N SER A 8 14.94 -3.67 -34.93
CA SER A 8 15.20 -3.24 -33.56
C SER A 8 14.96 -4.42 -32.60
N LYS A 9 16.03 -4.89 -31.95
CA LYS A 9 15.97 -5.90 -30.89
C LYS A 9 15.16 -5.37 -29.70
N SER A 10 14.09 -6.08 -29.36
CA SER A 10 13.41 -6.00 -28.07
C SER A 10 14.37 -6.39 -26.94
N ALA A 11 14.33 -5.62 -25.85
CA ALA A 11 15.13 -5.83 -24.65
C ALA A 11 14.58 -7.02 -23.84
N ASP A 12 14.91 -8.24 -24.25
CA ASP A 12 14.77 -9.43 -23.40
C ASP A 12 15.85 -9.40 -22.31
N GLY A 13 15.46 -8.84 -21.17
CA GLY A 13 16.21 -8.85 -19.92
C GLY A 13 15.41 -9.48 -18.79
N ALA A 14 14.68 -10.57 -19.07
CA ALA A 14 14.08 -11.39 -18.02
C ALA A 14 15.22 -12.11 -17.27
N SER A 15 15.60 -11.61 -16.10
CA SER A 15 16.43 -12.39 -15.19
C SER A 15 15.60 -13.59 -14.74
N VAL A 16 15.90 -14.76 -15.31
CA VAL A 16 15.40 -16.05 -14.85
C VAL A 16 16.03 -16.31 -13.48
N ILE A 17 15.40 -15.77 -12.43
CA ILE A 17 15.51 -16.28 -11.06
C ILE A 17 14.34 -17.27 -10.96
N GLY A 18 14.68 -18.52 -10.65
CA GLY A 18 13.86 -19.71 -10.90
C GLY A 18 12.38 -19.55 -10.62
N GLU A 19 11.57 -20.13 -11.51
CA GLU A 19 10.17 -20.45 -11.24
C GLU A 19 10.11 -21.31 -9.98
N GLU A 20 9.94 -20.64 -8.84
CA GLU A 20 9.53 -21.27 -7.60
C GLU A 20 8.18 -21.90 -7.88
N TYR A 21 8.11 -23.23 -7.87
CA TYR A 21 6.87 -23.98 -7.85
C TYR A 21 5.98 -23.40 -6.74
N ARG A 22 4.98 -22.59 -7.12
CA ARG A 22 3.94 -22.10 -6.21
C ARG A 22 2.83 -23.13 -6.24
N PRO A 23 2.70 -24.03 -5.24
CA PRO A 23 1.51 -24.84 -5.14
C PRO A 23 0.31 -23.90 -5.14
N THR A 24 -0.74 -24.26 -5.87
CA THR A 24 -2.02 -23.53 -6.08
C THR A 24 -2.72 -23.08 -4.78
N ARG A 25 -2.17 -23.46 -3.61
CA ARG A 25 -2.67 -23.23 -2.26
C ARG A 25 -1.94 -22.11 -1.50
N LEU A 26 -0.85 -21.56 -2.03
CA LEU A 26 -0.25 -20.34 -1.47
C LEU A 26 -1.10 -19.15 -1.92
N ARG A 27 -1.57 -18.36 -0.96
CA ARG A 27 -2.42 -17.18 -1.19
C ARG A 27 -1.93 -16.38 -2.40
N SER A 28 -2.80 -16.19 -3.38
CA SER A 28 -2.53 -15.43 -4.60
C SER A 28 -2.58 -13.93 -4.33
N GLY A 29 -1.93 -13.14 -5.20
CA GLY A 29 -1.85 -11.69 -5.10
C GLY A 29 -0.42 -11.18 -5.27
N GLY A 30 -0.23 -9.89 -5.02
CA GLY A 30 1.09 -9.26 -5.15
C GLY A 30 1.48 -8.88 -6.58
N ASP A 31 0.51 -8.85 -7.50
CA ASP A 31 0.73 -8.51 -8.91
C ASP A 31 -0.06 -7.26 -9.28
N VAL A 32 0.66 -6.19 -9.65
CA VAL A 32 0.06 -4.92 -10.05
C VAL A 32 -0.73 -5.07 -11.35
N VAL A 33 -0.27 -5.91 -12.29
CA VAL A 33 -0.93 -6.10 -13.59
C VAL A 33 -2.32 -6.72 -13.41
N GLN A 34 -2.46 -7.69 -12.52
CA GLN A 34 -3.75 -8.30 -12.20
C GLN A 34 -4.70 -7.31 -11.51
N ILE A 35 -4.16 -6.41 -10.67
CA ILE A 35 -4.96 -5.35 -10.05
C ILE A 35 -5.45 -4.37 -11.11
N GLU A 36 -4.58 -3.94 -12.02
CA GLU A 36 -4.93 -3.07 -13.16
C GLU A 36 -6.05 -3.70 -14.00
N GLN A 37 -5.87 -4.95 -14.44
CA GLN A 37 -6.86 -5.69 -15.25
C GLN A 37 -8.22 -5.79 -14.57
N LEU A 38 -8.24 -6.14 -13.27
CA LEU A 38 -9.50 -6.25 -12.53
C LEU A 38 -10.21 -4.91 -12.45
N VAL A 39 -9.49 -3.83 -12.12
CA VAL A 39 -10.09 -2.51 -11.98
C VAL A 39 -10.52 -1.96 -13.35
N GLU A 40 -9.76 -2.24 -14.41
CA GLU A 40 -10.11 -1.91 -15.78
C GLU A 40 -11.42 -2.59 -16.21
N SER A 41 -11.58 -3.90 -15.96
CA SER A 41 -12.83 -4.61 -16.23
C SER A 41 -14.03 -3.97 -15.56
N ARG A 42 -13.89 -3.59 -14.27
CA ARG A 42 -14.97 -2.90 -13.54
C ARG A 42 -15.24 -1.49 -14.06
N LEU A 43 -14.22 -0.81 -14.56
CA LEU A 43 -14.36 0.48 -15.22
C LEU A 43 -15.08 0.34 -16.56
N ASP A 44 -14.80 -0.70 -17.34
CA ASP A 44 -15.50 -0.98 -18.59
C ASP A 44 -16.99 -1.29 -18.40
N GLU A 45 -17.30 -2.14 -17.41
CA GLU A 45 -18.68 -2.39 -16.97
C GLU A 45 -19.40 -1.07 -16.63
N ALA A 46 -18.75 -0.24 -15.80
CA ALA A 46 -19.27 1.05 -15.39
C ALA A 46 -19.45 2.04 -16.55
N GLU A 47 -18.49 2.14 -17.47
CA GLU A 47 -18.58 3.02 -18.64
C GLU A 47 -19.69 2.54 -19.61
N ALA A 48 -19.87 1.23 -19.78
CA ALA A 48 -20.99 0.67 -20.54
C ALA A 48 -22.34 1.01 -19.91
N ASP A 49 -22.45 0.89 -18.59
CA ASP A 49 -23.64 1.30 -17.84
C ASP A 49 -23.91 2.80 -17.99
N SER A 50 -22.88 3.65 -18.02
CA SER A 50 -23.04 5.10 -18.13
C SER A 50 -23.67 5.51 -19.47
N LYS A 51 -23.36 4.75 -20.53
CA LYS A 51 -23.92 4.96 -21.88
C LYS A 51 -25.40 4.60 -21.94
N THR A 52 -25.85 3.64 -21.14
CA THR A 52 -27.25 3.18 -21.11
C THR A 52 -28.08 3.90 -20.04
N ARG A 53 -27.44 4.34 -18.96
CA ARG A 53 -28.03 5.02 -17.79
C ARG A 53 -27.17 6.23 -17.40
N PRO A 54 -27.42 7.40 -18.01
CA PRO A 54 -26.62 8.60 -17.77
C PRO A 54 -26.75 9.18 -16.35
N ASP A 55 -27.78 8.80 -15.59
CA ASP A 55 -28.00 9.23 -14.19
C ASP A 55 -27.21 8.40 -13.16
N THR A 56 -26.37 7.45 -13.60
CA THR A 56 -25.60 6.61 -12.69
C THR A 56 -24.49 7.44 -12.03
N ASP A 57 -24.60 7.66 -10.71
CA ASP A 57 -23.58 8.37 -9.93
C ASP A 57 -22.38 7.44 -9.64
N TYR A 58 -21.25 7.71 -10.29
CA TYR A 58 -19.98 6.99 -10.10
C TYR A 58 -19.17 7.50 -8.91
N GLY A 59 -19.76 8.37 -8.09
CA GLY A 59 -19.13 9.03 -6.96
C GLY A 59 -18.19 10.16 -7.38
N PRO A 60 -17.96 11.16 -6.51
CA PRO A 60 -17.05 12.25 -6.82
C PRO A 60 -15.61 11.73 -6.99
N PRO A 61 -14.79 12.33 -7.87
CA PRO A 61 -13.38 11.97 -8.05
C PRO A 61 -12.58 11.98 -6.73
N ASP A 62 -12.95 12.87 -5.80
CA ASP A 62 -12.36 12.96 -4.47
C ASP A 62 -12.45 11.63 -3.67
N HIS A 63 -13.46 10.81 -3.96
CA HIS A 63 -13.75 9.52 -3.32
C HIS A 63 -14.14 8.45 -4.35
N SER A 64 -13.26 8.23 -5.35
CA SER A 64 -13.49 7.22 -6.38
C SER A 64 -13.69 5.80 -5.80
N PRO A 65 -14.79 5.09 -6.15
CA PRO A 65 -14.97 3.69 -5.78
C PRO A 65 -13.92 2.78 -6.45
N PHE A 66 -13.42 3.16 -7.63
CA PHE A 66 -12.38 2.44 -8.35
C PHE A 66 -11.02 2.58 -7.67
N PHE A 67 -10.67 3.76 -7.15
CA PHE A 67 -9.47 3.92 -6.32
C PHE A 67 -9.59 3.09 -5.04
N SER A 68 -10.78 3.07 -4.42
CA SER A 68 -11.04 2.25 -3.24
C SER A 68 -10.90 0.75 -3.53
N LEU A 69 -11.34 0.29 -4.70
CA LEU A 69 -11.12 -1.08 -5.18
C LEU A 69 -9.63 -1.36 -5.41
N TYR A 70 -8.93 -0.47 -6.13
CA TYR A 70 -7.50 -0.57 -6.41
C TYR A 70 -6.69 -0.67 -5.11
N GLN A 71 -6.94 0.23 -4.15
CA GLN A 71 -6.34 0.20 -2.82
C GLN A 71 -6.67 -1.10 -2.07
N ARG A 72 -7.94 -1.54 -2.08
CA ARG A 72 -8.34 -2.80 -1.42
C ARG A 72 -7.56 -3.98 -1.98
N LYS A 73 -7.39 -4.05 -3.30
CA LYS A 73 -6.69 -5.14 -3.98
C LYS A 73 -5.18 -5.12 -3.77
N LEU A 74 -4.58 -3.95 -3.58
CA LEU A 74 -3.20 -3.83 -3.08
C LEU A 74 -3.03 -4.41 -1.66
N LEU A 75 -4.07 -4.34 -0.81
CA LEU A 75 -4.01 -4.77 0.58
C LEU A 75 -4.55 -6.19 0.83
N SER A 76 -5.39 -6.71 -0.05
CA SER A 76 -5.98 -8.05 0.07
C SER A 76 -5.11 -9.16 -0.53
N GLY A 77 -4.09 -8.80 -1.32
CA GLY A 77 -3.03 -9.69 -1.77
C GLY A 77 -2.15 -10.15 -0.61
N THR A 78 -2.67 -11.05 0.22
CA THR A 78 -1.98 -11.58 1.42
C THR A 78 -0.97 -12.66 1.02
N VAL A 79 0.02 -12.26 0.21
CA VAL A 79 1.07 -13.14 -0.30
C VAL A 79 1.94 -13.65 0.84
N LEU A 80 2.03 -14.97 0.98
CA LEU A 80 2.92 -15.58 1.94
C LEU A 80 4.36 -15.33 1.49
N SER A 81 5.13 -14.56 2.25
CA SER A 81 6.52 -14.22 1.92
C SER A 81 7.46 -14.33 3.13
N PRO A 82 8.77 -14.57 2.93
CA PRO A 82 9.70 -14.72 4.05
C PRO A 82 9.88 -13.48 4.94
N HIS A 83 9.68 -12.28 4.38
CA HIS A 83 9.99 -10.99 5.03
C HIS A 83 8.77 -10.29 5.65
N GLU A 84 7.56 -10.76 5.31
CA GLU A 84 6.29 -10.21 5.79
C GLU A 84 5.53 -11.27 6.58
N THR A 85 5.73 -11.28 7.90
CA THR A 85 5.11 -12.28 8.78
C THR A 85 3.64 -11.97 9.08
N PHE A 86 3.15 -10.78 8.73
CA PHE A 86 1.73 -10.41 8.79
C PHE A 86 0.83 -11.33 7.95
N ALA A 87 1.36 -11.89 6.86
CA ALA A 87 0.68 -12.87 6.02
C ALA A 87 0.86 -14.32 6.50
N HIS A 88 1.70 -14.57 7.52
CA HIS A 88 1.90 -15.91 8.08
C HIS A 88 0.69 -16.31 8.93
N PRO A 89 0.30 -17.60 8.90
CA PRO A 89 -0.85 -18.05 9.66
C PRO A 89 -0.62 -17.93 11.17
N VAL A 90 -1.56 -17.29 11.86
CA VAL A 90 -1.61 -17.24 13.32
C VAL A 90 -2.27 -18.50 13.92
N ALA A 91 -3.14 -19.14 13.14
CA ALA A 91 -3.82 -20.38 13.48
C ALA A 91 -4.13 -21.21 12.22
N LEU A 92 -4.30 -22.52 12.42
CA LEU A 92 -4.78 -23.48 11.44
C LEU A 92 -6.05 -24.14 11.97
N VAL A 93 -7.13 -24.05 11.19
CA VAL A 93 -8.38 -24.75 11.46
C VAL A 93 -8.31 -26.14 10.83
N VAL A 94 -8.48 -27.18 11.66
CA VAL A 94 -8.53 -28.57 11.21
C VAL A 94 -9.95 -29.08 11.43
N ALA A 95 -10.71 -29.22 10.35
CA ALA A 95 -12.12 -29.60 10.41
C ALA A 95 -12.31 -31.06 9.98
N ILE A 96 -13.17 -31.79 10.70
CA ILE A 96 -13.65 -33.13 10.32
C ILE A 96 -15.17 -33.18 10.43
N SER A 97 -15.80 -34.05 9.64
CA SER A 97 -17.24 -34.32 9.76
C SER A 97 -17.50 -35.34 10.87
N SER A 98 -18.63 -35.21 11.57
CA SER A 98 -19.19 -36.23 12.48
C SER A 98 -19.44 -37.59 11.80
N ARG A 99 -19.47 -37.62 10.47
CA ARG A 99 -19.63 -38.83 9.66
C ARG A 99 -18.33 -39.59 9.37
N SER A 100 -17.18 -39.04 9.77
CA SER A 100 -15.92 -39.76 9.65
C SER A 100 -16.00 -41.10 10.39
N ALA A 101 -15.58 -42.17 9.72
CA ALA A 101 -15.55 -43.52 10.30
C ALA A 101 -14.49 -43.64 11.42
N SER A 102 -13.41 -42.87 11.32
CA SER A 102 -12.25 -42.91 12.22
C SER A 102 -11.77 -41.49 12.58
N PRO A 103 -12.60 -40.67 13.27
CA PRO A 103 -12.38 -39.23 13.42
C PRO A 103 -11.07 -38.88 14.11
N ILE A 104 -10.64 -39.67 15.11
CA ILE A 104 -9.37 -39.43 15.82
C ILE A 104 -8.17 -39.72 14.91
N GLU A 105 -8.23 -40.76 14.09
CA GLU A 105 -7.15 -41.13 13.18
C GLU A 105 -7.05 -40.14 12.01
N ASP A 106 -8.19 -39.71 11.48
CA ASP A 106 -8.27 -38.69 10.45
C ASP A 106 -7.64 -37.38 10.93
N LEU A 107 -7.93 -36.98 12.18
CA LEU A 107 -7.30 -35.80 12.80
C LEU A 107 -5.79 -35.96 12.98
N ARG A 108 -5.30 -37.14 13.39
CA ARG A 108 -3.86 -37.43 13.48
C ARG A 108 -3.18 -37.37 12.11
N THR A 109 -3.87 -37.85 11.08
CA THR A 109 -3.41 -37.80 9.70
C THR A 109 -3.32 -36.35 9.21
N LEU A 110 -4.36 -35.55 9.43
CA LEU A 110 -4.37 -34.12 9.10
C LEU A 110 -3.28 -33.34 9.84
N TYR A 111 -3.05 -33.66 11.12
CA TYR A 111 -1.95 -33.08 11.89
C TYR A 111 -0.59 -33.43 11.29
N THR A 112 -0.35 -34.70 10.96
CA THR A 112 0.91 -35.15 10.37
C THR A 112 1.14 -34.50 9.00
N ASN A 113 0.11 -34.44 8.16
CA ASN A 113 0.19 -33.86 6.83
C ASN A 113 0.46 -32.35 6.86
N SER A 114 -0.11 -31.62 7.81
CA SER A 114 0.13 -30.18 7.98
C SER A 114 1.45 -29.85 8.68
N ASN A 115 2.01 -30.78 9.47
CA ASN A 115 3.22 -30.54 10.24
C ASN A 115 4.49 -30.97 9.50
N THR A 116 4.49 -32.16 8.89
CA THR A 116 5.66 -32.79 8.26
C THR A 116 5.40 -33.32 6.86
N GLY A 117 4.14 -33.39 6.43
CA GLY A 117 3.75 -33.95 5.13
C GLY A 117 3.55 -32.90 4.04
N GLU A 118 2.67 -33.23 3.10
CA GLU A 118 2.41 -32.48 1.87
C GLU A 118 1.88 -31.05 2.12
N TYR A 119 1.18 -30.83 3.23
CA TYR A 119 0.59 -29.54 3.58
C TYR A 119 1.45 -28.71 4.51
N ARG A 120 2.73 -29.08 4.68
CA ARG A 120 3.67 -28.31 5.46
C ARG A 120 3.94 -26.96 4.79
N LEU A 121 3.92 -25.90 5.59
CA LEU A 121 4.26 -24.55 5.14
C LEU A 121 5.75 -24.45 4.76
N PRO A 122 6.13 -23.46 3.94
CA PRO A 122 7.52 -23.23 3.56
C PRO A 122 8.47 -23.15 4.78
N PRO A 123 9.75 -23.52 4.63
CA PRO A 123 10.70 -23.67 5.75
C PRO A 123 11.01 -22.35 6.49
N TRP A 124 10.71 -21.20 5.89
CA TRP A 124 10.84 -19.87 6.48
C TRP A 124 9.59 -19.41 7.24
N VAL A 125 8.50 -20.19 7.21
CA VAL A 125 7.33 -19.97 8.07
C VAL A 125 7.51 -20.76 9.35
N ASN A 126 7.27 -20.11 10.49
CA ASN A 126 7.30 -20.80 11.76
C ASN A 126 6.12 -21.79 11.84
N ASN A 127 6.43 -23.06 12.02
CA ASN A 127 5.45 -24.17 12.09
C ASN A 127 4.75 -24.29 13.47
N GLU A 128 5.15 -23.44 14.43
CA GLU A 128 4.48 -23.23 15.70
C GLU A 128 3.41 -22.15 15.53
N TYR A 129 2.21 -22.60 15.20
CA TYR A 129 0.97 -21.83 15.18
C TYR A 129 -0.13 -22.60 15.89
N LEU A 130 -1.16 -21.88 16.35
CA LEU A 130 -2.30 -22.46 17.05
C LEU A 130 -3.05 -23.43 16.12
N ARG A 131 -3.30 -24.66 16.55
CA ARG A 131 -4.16 -25.60 15.83
C ARG A 131 -5.51 -25.65 16.53
N TYR A 132 -6.58 -25.39 15.77
CA TYR A 132 -7.94 -25.32 16.29
C TYR A 132 -8.78 -26.39 15.60
N TYR A 133 -9.33 -27.32 16.37
CA TYR A 133 -10.00 -28.51 15.86
C TYR A 133 -11.51 -28.33 15.80
N VAL A 134 -12.12 -28.52 14.63
CA VAL A 134 -13.57 -28.34 14.45
C VAL A 134 -14.20 -29.67 14.10
N LEU A 135 -15.18 -30.08 14.90
CA LEU A 135 -16.07 -31.18 14.54
C LEU A 135 -17.33 -30.57 13.91
N VAL A 136 -17.56 -30.85 12.63
CA VAL A 136 -18.75 -30.39 11.90
C VAL A 136 -19.83 -31.45 12.04
N HIS A 137 -20.89 -31.11 12.78
CA HIS A 137 -22.08 -31.90 12.95
C HIS A 137 -23.13 -31.54 11.91
N ASP A 138 -23.66 -32.54 11.23
CA ASP A 138 -24.81 -32.39 10.34
C ASP A 138 -26.12 -32.49 11.13
N GLU A 139 -26.79 -31.35 11.29
CA GLU A 139 -28.03 -31.22 12.06
C GLU A 139 -29.21 -31.97 11.42
N ASP A 140 -29.19 -32.19 10.10
CA ASP A 140 -30.32 -32.78 9.37
C ASP A 140 -30.35 -34.31 9.46
N PHE A 141 -29.18 -34.93 9.59
CA PHE A 141 -29.03 -36.37 9.34
C PHE A 141 -28.22 -37.13 10.40
N ASP A 142 -27.48 -36.44 11.27
CA ASP A 142 -26.63 -37.09 12.27
C ASP A 142 -27.23 -37.03 13.69
N ASP A 143 -26.78 -37.92 14.58
CA ASP A 143 -27.19 -37.92 15.99
C ASP A 143 -26.27 -37.00 16.82
N ILE A 144 -26.85 -35.93 17.36
CA ILE A 144 -26.15 -34.96 18.22
C ILE A 144 -25.53 -35.60 19.46
N LYS A 145 -26.12 -36.66 20.04
CA LYS A 145 -25.57 -37.32 21.24
C LYS A 145 -24.26 -38.05 20.92
N LYS A 146 -24.19 -38.69 19.75
CA LYS A 146 -22.96 -39.33 19.26
C LYS A 146 -21.89 -38.29 18.98
N SER A 147 -22.26 -37.20 18.30
CA SER A 147 -21.36 -36.10 17.97
C SER A 147 -20.82 -35.39 19.22
N THR A 148 -21.65 -35.20 20.24
CA THR A 148 -21.24 -34.64 21.54
C THR A 148 -20.26 -35.56 22.27
N THR A 149 -20.50 -36.87 22.23
CA THR A 149 -19.60 -37.86 22.84
C THR A 149 -18.24 -37.87 22.14
N LEU A 150 -18.25 -37.84 20.80
CA LEU A 150 -17.03 -37.74 19.99
C LEU A 150 -16.28 -36.42 20.26
N TYR A 151 -17.00 -35.31 20.37
CA TYR A 151 -16.41 -34.01 20.71
C TYR A 151 -15.70 -34.02 22.06
N GLU A 152 -16.29 -34.65 23.08
CA GLU A 152 -15.64 -34.80 24.39
C GLU A 152 -14.40 -35.72 24.34
N GLN A 153 -14.38 -36.73 23.46
CA GLN A 153 -13.18 -37.52 23.20
C GLN A 153 -12.09 -36.68 22.51
N MET A 154 -12.46 -35.87 21.51
CA MET A 154 -11.52 -34.96 20.84
C MET A 154 -10.89 -33.98 21.83
N LYS A 155 -11.67 -33.38 22.73
CA LYS A 155 -11.18 -32.49 23.79
C LYS A 155 -10.12 -33.14 24.67
N ARG A 156 -10.30 -34.41 25.02
CA ARG A 156 -9.34 -35.17 25.83
C ARG A 156 -8.04 -35.45 25.09
N HIS A 157 -8.09 -35.66 23.77
CA HIS A 157 -6.92 -35.99 22.96
C HIS A 157 -6.15 -34.77 22.44
N PHE A 158 -6.85 -33.71 22.03
CA PHE A 158 -6.28 -32.56 21.32
C PHE A 158 -6.30 -31.26 22.14
N GLY A 159 -6.89 -31.28 23.34
CA GLY A 159 -6.97 -30.15 24.24
C GLY A 159 -8.21 -29.29 24.04
N LEU A 160 -8.18 -28.08 24.59
CA LEU A 160 -9.35 -27.19 24.69
C LEU A 160 -9.59 -26.32 23.44
N HIS A 161 -8.66 -26.32 22.49
CA HIS A 161 -8.77 -25.53 21.25
C HIS A 161 -9.59 -26.29 20.21
N CYS A 162 -10.88 -26.46 20.51
CA CYS A 162 -11.81 -27.16 19.65
C CYS A 162 -13.22 -26.59 19.71
N HIS A 163 -14.02 -26.88 18.68
CA HIS A 163 -15.42 -26.45 18.60
C HIS A 163 -16.30 -27.50 17.92
N LEU A 164 -17.54 -27.63 18.38
CA LEU A 164 -18.58 -28.42 17.72
C LEU A 164 -19.45 -27.50 16.87
N LEU A 165 -19.17 -27.45 15.57
CA LEU A 165 -19.90 -26.62 14.62
C LEU A 165 -21.10 -27.39 14.09
N ARG A 166 -22.32 -26.91 14.35
CA ARG A 166 -23.56 -27.53 13.89
C ARG A 166 -24.04 -26.81 12.63
N LEU A 167 -24.14 -27.53 11.53
CA LEU A 167 -24.58 -27.00 10.23
C LEU A 167 -25.63 -27.94 9.64
N ARG A 168 -26.48 -27.41 8.78
CA ARG A 168 -27.36 -28.21 7.93
C ARG A 168 -26.63 -28.55 6.64
N SER A 169 -26.87 -29.74 6.11
CA SER A 169 -26.34 -30.16 4.80
C SER A 169 -27.38 -30.10 3.69
N THR A 170 -28.66 -29.92 4.04
CA THR A 170 -29.73 -29.67 3.07
C THR A 170 -29.47 -28.35 2.34
N GLN A 171 -29.64 -28.35 1.02
CA GLN A 171 -29.50 -27.14 0.21
C GLN A 171 -30.55 -26.10 0.61
N THR A 172 -30.09 -24.89 0.94
CA THR A 172 -30.99 -23.75 1.23
C THR A 172 -31.56 -23.18 -0.06
N LEU A 173 -32.88 -23.08 -0.14
CA LEU A 173 -33.59 -22.40 -1.21
C LEU A 173 -34.02 -20.98 -0.77
N PRO A 174 -34.17 -20.02 -1.69
CA PRO A 174 -34.64 -18.67 -1.37
C PRO A 174 -36.04 -18.63 -0.72
N SER A 175 -36.85 -19.67 -0.95
CA SER A 175 -38.18 -19.83 -0.37
C SER A 175 -38.18 -20.39 1.05
N ASP A 176 -37.03 -20.90 1.53
CA ASP A 176 -36.96 -21.52 2.85
C ASP A 176 -37.00 -20.47 3.96
N ASP A 177 -37.62 -20.83 5.08
CA ASP A 177 -37.67 -19.96 6.25
C ASP A 177 -36.26 -19.75 6.84
N GLY A 178 -35.91 -18.49 7.08
CA GLY A 178 -34.56 -18.09 7.52
C GLY A 178 -33.47 -18.26 6.45
N ALA A 179 -33.81 -18.34 5.16
CA ALA A 179 -32.82 -18.30 4.08
C ALA A 179 -32.21 -16.90 3.93
N LEU A 180 -30.89 -16.82 3.90
CA LEU A 180 -30.15 -15.59 3.67
C LEU A 180 -29.21 -15.76 2.47
N PRO A 181 -29.01 -14.72 1.63
CA PRO A 181 -27.98 -14.76 0.61
C PRO A 181 -26.61 -15.00 1.26
N LEU A 182 -25.80 -15.89 0.68
CA LEU A 182 -24.44 -16.11 1.16
C LEU A 182 -23.64 -14.81 0.96
N PRO A 183 -22.96 -14.30 1.99
CA PRO A 183 -22.16 -13.09 1.85
C PRO A 183 -21.04 -13.27 0.82
N THR A 184 -20.87 -12.27 -0.05
CA THR A 184 -19.77 -12.22 -1.01
C THR A 184 -18.43 -12.03 -0.29
N LYS A 185 -17.37 -12.70 -0.77
CA LYS A 185 -16.02 -12.55 -0.24
C LYS A 185 -15.53 -11.11 -0.48
N THR A 186 -15.14 -10.39 0.56
CA THR A 186 -14.70 -8.98 0.44
C THR A 186 -13.18 -8.81 0.46
N TRP A 187 -12.44 -9.80 0.93
CA TRP A 187 -10.99 -9.76 1.12
C TRP A 187 -10.24 -10.80 0.29
N THR A 188 -10.55 -10.83 -1.01
CA THR A 188 -9.94 -11.67 -2.04
C THR A 188 -8.84 -10.93 -2.78
N SER A 189 -7.86 -11.66 -3.32
CA SER A 189 -6.85 -11.10 -4.21
C SER A 189 -7.46 -10.64 -5.55
N ALA A 190 -6.68 -9.94 -6.37
CA ALA A 190 -7.12 -9.62 -7.72
C ALA A 190 -7.21 -10.88 -8.61
N ALA A 191 -6.28 -11.82 -8.43
CA ALA A 191 -6.27 -13.08 -9.15
C ALA A 191 -7.53 -13.92 -8.88
N GLU A 192 -7.97 -13.99 -7.62
CA GLU A 192 -9.19 -14.72 -7.24
C GLU A 192 -10.42 -14.12 -7.91
N ASP A 193 -10.57 -12.79 -7.84
CA ASP A 193 -11.71 -12.11 -8.48
C ASP A 193 -11.71 -12.29 -10.00
N LEU A 194 -10.54 -12.20 -10.66
CA LEU A 194 -10.43 -12.45 -12.09
C LEU A 194 -10.80 -13.89 -12.46
N SER A 195 -10.42 -14.86 -11.61
CA SER A 195 -10.82 -16.26 -11.82
C SER A 195 -12.31 -16.46 -11.61
N ASP A 196 -12.91 -15.78 -10.62
CA ASP A 196 -14.35 -15.83 -10.36
C ASP A 196 -15.13 -15.18 -11.53
N LEU A 197 -14.65 -14.07 -12.09
CA LEU A 197 -15.22 -13.44 -13.29
C LEU A 197 -15.16 -14.37 -14.51
N THR A 198 -14.00 -14.97 -14.74
CA THR A 198 -13.82 -15.93 -15.85
C THR A 198 -14.76 -17.14 -15.70
N ALA A 199 -14.96 -17.62 -14.48
CA ALA A 199 -15.88 -18.72 -14.21
C ALA A 199 -17.35 -18.31 -14.48
N GLN A 200 -17.74 -17.09 -14.09
CA GLN A 200 -19.09 -16.56 -14.35
C GLN A 200 -19.40 -16.44 -15.84
N ASP A 201 -18.43 -16.01 -16.65
CA ASP A 201 -18.58 -15.92 -18.10
C ASP A 201 -18.80 -17.27 -18.77
N LEU A 202 -18.26 -18.35 -18.19
CA LEU A 202 -18.41 -19.72 -18.70
C LEU A 202 -19.75 -20.35 -18.31
N THR A 203 -20.36 -19.93 -17.20
CA THR A 203 -21.62 -20.49 -16.67
C THR A 203 -22.61 -19.38 -16.26
N PRO A 204 -23.18 -18.64 -17.23
CA PRO A 204 -24.04 -17.49 -16.95
C PRO A 204 -25.41 -17.86 -16.32
N ASP A 205 -25.84 -19.13 -16.45
CA ASP A 205 -27.14 -19.61 -15.98
C ASP A 205 -27.14 -20.14 -14.53
N ASP A 206 -25.98 -20.22 -13.85
CA ASP A 206 -25.90 -20.68 -12.46
C ASP A 206 -26.26 -19.53 -11.50
N PRO A 207 -27.06 -19.74 -10.43
CA PRO A 207 -27.48 -18.66 -9.56
C PRO A 207 -26.26 -17.95 -8.95
N THR A 208 -26.11 -16.66 -9.27
CA THR A 208 -24.92 -15.86 -8.95
C THR A 208 -24.66 -15.71 -7.45
N ASN A 209 -25.63 -16.05 -6.58
CA ASN A 209 -25.47 -16.03 -5.14
C ASN A 209 -26.16 -17.23 -4.48
N PRO A 210 -25.42 -18.22 -3.96
CA PRO A 210 -26.01 -19.30 -3.17
C PRO A 210 -26.63 -18.73 -1.88
N TYR A 211 -27.57 -19.48 -1.29
CA TYR A 211 -28.20 -19.13 -0.02
C TYR A 211 -27.65 -20.00 1.11
N ILE A 212 -27.69 -19.48 2.33
CA ILE A 212 -27.34 -20.18 3.56
C ILE A 212 -28.44 -19.96 4.59
N PHE A 213 -28.69 -20.95 5.43
CA PHE A 213 -29.58 -20.78 6.55
C PHE A 213 -29.04 -19.79 7.60
N GLU A 214 -29.91 -18.96 8.15
CA GLU A 214 -29.57 -18.01 9.22
C GLU A 214 -29.01 -18.70 10.46
N SER A 215 -29.50 -19.91 10.77
CA SER A 215 -28.98 -20.78 11.84
C SER A 215 -27.49 -21.05 11.65
N ASP A 216 -27.10 -21.41 10.44
CA ASP A 216 -25.76 -21.86 10.09
C ASP A 216 -24.81 -20.66 10.00
N ALA A 217 -25.28 -19.56 9.40
CA ALA A 217 -24.57 -18.29 9.41
C ALA A 217 -24.29 -17.81 10.84
N THR A 218 -25.24 -17.97 11.76
CA THR A 218 -25.07 -17.61 13.18
C THR A 218 -24.12 -18.55 13.91
N ALA A 219 -24.17 -19.86 13.62
CA ALA A 219 -23.25 -20.85 14.16
C ALA A 219 -21.81 -20.55 13.74
N ILE A 220 -21.57 -20.28 12.45
CA ILE A 220 -20.25 -19.93 11.91
C ILE A 220 -19.73 -18.63 12.54
N ARG A 221 -20.58 -17.58 12.64
CA ARG A 221 -20.19 -16.31 13.30
C ARG A 221 -19.80 -16.52 14.77
N SER A 222 -20.54 -17.36 15.48
CA SER A 222 -20.28 -17.67 16.89
C SER A 222 -18.98 -18.44 17.06
N PHE A 223 -18.75 -19.46 16.23
CA PHE A 223 -17.50 -20.21 16.15
C PHE A 223 -16.29 -19.28 15.93
N VAL A 224 -16.35 -18.43 14.90
CA VAL A 224 -15.24 -17.53 14.58
C VAL A 224 -14.97 -16.56 15.74
N ARG A 225 -16.01 -16.00 16.34
CA ARG A 225 -15.88 -15.12 17.51
C ARG A 225 -15.24 -15.84 18.71
N GLU A 226 -15.69 -17.04 19.02
CA GLU A 226 -15.15 -17.88 20.10
C GLU A 226 -13.67 -18.22 19.86
N MET A 227 -13.32 -18.73 18.68
CA MET A 227 -11.95 -19.08 18.30
C MET A 227 -11.02 -17.87 18.44
N VAL A 228 -11.43 -16.70 17.93
CA VAL A 228 -10.61 -15.48 17.99
C VAL A 228 -10.42 -15.03 19.44
N THR A 229 -11.52 -14.90 20.20
CA THR A 229 -11.48 -14.32 21.54
C THR A 229 -10.86 -15.23 22.59
N GLN A 230 -11.11 -16.53 22.52
CA GLN A 230 -10.70 -17.46 23.57
C GLN A 230 -9.37 -18.17 23.26
N SER A 231 -8.98 -18.25 21.99
CA SER A 231 -7.79 -19.01 21.60
C SER A 231 -6.74 -18.18 20.87
N ILE A 232 -7.10 -17.48 19.78
CA ILE A 232 -6.11 -16.75 18.96
C ILE A 232 -5.50 -15.58 19.74
N LEU A 233 -6.33 -14.66 20.27
CA LEU A 233 -5.83 -13.49 20.99
C LEU A 233 -4.97 -13.87 22.21
N PRO A 234 -5.42 -14.76 23.12
CA PRO A 234 -4.60 -15.16 24.27
C PRO A 234 -3.30 -15.88 23.86
N SER A 235 -3.33 -16.66 22.78
CA SER A 235 -2.11 -17.30 22.26
C SER A 235 -1.13 -16.26 21.74
N MET A 236 -1.60 -15.26 20.99
CA MET A 236 -0.75 -14.19 20.47
C MET A 236 -0.14 -13.35 21.60
N GLU A 237 -0.94 -12.97 22.60
CA GLU A 237 -0.48 -12.23 23.78
C GLU A 237 0.62 -12.98 24.52
N ARG A 238 0.43 -14.29 24.75
CA ARG A 238 1.44 -15.15 25.37
C ARG A 238 2.71 -15.24 24.54
N SER A 239 2.59 -15.38 23.22
CA SER A 239 3.74 -15.40 22.31
C SER A 239 4.53 -14.10 22.37
N VAL A 240 3.85 -12.95 22.32
CA VAL A 240 4.49 -11.62 22.42
C VAL A 240 5.22 -11.46 23.75
N ALA A 241 4.58 -11.81 24.88
CA ALA A 241 5.23 -11.76 26.19
C ALA A 241 6.49 -12.64 26.24
N THR A 242 6.38 -13.88 25.76
CA THR A 242 7.48 -14.86 25.75
C THR A 242 8.65 -14.37 24.90
N TRP A 243 8.41 -13.94 23.66
CA TRP A 243 9.46 -13.45 22.77
C TRP A 243 10.05 -12.12 23.24
N ASN A 244 9.25 -11.25 23.87
CA ASN A 244 9.75 -10.02 24.45
C ASN A 244 10.76 -10.30 25.56
N ASP A 245 10.44 -11.22 26.48
CA ASP A 245 11.32 -11.57 27.60
C ASP A 245 12.56 -12.35 27.15
N GLN A 246 12.41 -13.27 26.20
CA GLN A 246 13.48 -14.15 25.77
C GLN A 246 14.47 -13.50 24.79
N VAL A 247 13.99 -12.66 23.87
CA VAL A 247 14.79 -12.16 22.74
C VAL A 247 14.97 -10.65 22.83
N LEU A 248 13.87 -9.90 22.91
CA LEU A 248 13.89 -8.45 22.74
C LEU A 248 14.51 -7.71 23.94
N SER A 249 14.15 -8.10 25.16
CA SER A 249 14.67 -7.50 26.40
C SER A 249 16.19 -7.61 26.49
N ARG A 250 16.75 -8.76 26.09
CA ARG A 250 18.19 -9.04 26.06
C ARG A 250 18.91 -8.14 25.07
N ARG A 251 18.32 -7.91 23.89
CA ARG A 251 18.88 -7.01 22.86
C ARG A 251 18.80 -5.54 23.27
N ARG A 252 17.70 -5.10 23.89
CA ARG A 252 17.60 -3.74 24.43
C ARG A 252 18.59 -3.47 25.57
N GLY A 253 18.82 -4.47 26.43
CA GLY A 253 19.74 -4.36 27.57
C GLY A 253 21.22 -4.31 27.21
N ILE A 254 21.65 -4.96 26.13
CA ILE A 254 23.07 -5.09 25.77
C ILE A 254 23.49 -4.08 24.69
N SER A 255 22.60 -3.69 23.77
CA SER A 255 22.92 -2.80 22.65
C SER A 255 22.48 -1.33 22.89
N GLY A 256 21.50 -1.09 23.77
CA GLY A 256 20.82 0.20 23.89
C GLY A 256 21.52 1.29 24.71
N ARG A 257 22.65 1.03 25.39
CA ARG A 257 23.29 2.02 26.27
C ARG A 257 24.61 2.61 25.76
N PHE A 258 25.14 2.15 24.62
CA PHE A 258 26.48 2.58 24.17
C PHE A 258 26.59 3.11 22.73
N MET A 259 25.53 3.02 21.89
CA MET A 259 25.60 3.49 20.49
C MET A 259 24.86 4.80 20.18
N SER A 260 24.13 5.39 21.14
CA SER A 260 23.27 6.56 20.88
C SER A 260 23.77 7.89 21.48
N LEU A 261 25.00 7.96 22.03
CA LEU A 261 25.51 9.17 22.68
C LEU A 261 26.82 9.75 22.10
N SER A 262 27.38 9.19 21.03
CA SER A 262 28.65 9.69 20.44
C SER A 262 28.52 10.43 19.10
N LYS A 263 27.30 10.69 18.60
CA LYS A 263 27.10 11.44 17.33
C LYS A 263 26.71 12.91 17.50
N ARG A 264 26.82 13.47 18.70
CA ARG A 264 26.68 14.92 18.92
C ARG A 264 27.87 15.37 19.75
N PHE A 265 28.70 16.25 19.16
CA PHE A 265 29.94 16.85 19.66
C PHE A 265 31.26 16.11 19.40
N THR A 266 31.87 16.33 18.23
CA THR A 266 33.28 16.80 18.11
C THR A 266 33.59 17.18 16.64
N PRO A 267 34.04 18.42 16.35
CA PRO A 267 34.64 18.76 15.06
C PRO A 267 36.17 18.59 15.14
N PHE A 268 36.75 17.96 14.11
CA PHE A 268 38.19 17.84 13.82
C PHE A 268 39.10 17.15 14.87
N VAL A 269 39.61 15.96 14.54
CA VAL A 269 41.03 15.53 14.60
C VAL A 269 41.09 14.07 14.17
N GLY A 270 41.95 13.77 13.19
CA GLY A 270 42.24 12.41 12.77
C GLY A 270 43.06 11.66 13.82
N SER A 271 42.64 10.43 14.14
CA SER A 271 43.52 9.39 14.65
C SER A 271 42.99 8.03 14.23
N ARG A 272 43.86 7.24 13.59
CA ARG A 272 43.63 5.83 13.24
C ARG A 272 43.62 5.01 14.54
N SER A 273 42.43 4.77 15.07
CA SER A 273 42.20 3.80 16.14
C SER A 273 41.69 2.50 15.52
N ASN A 274 42.61 1.56 15.33
CA ASN A 274 42.30 0.18 14.95
C ASN A 274 41.65 -0.52 16.16
N SER A 275 40.35 -0.32 16.34
CA SER A 275 39.57 -1.09 17.30
C SER A 275 39.44 -2.52 16.79
N PRO A 276 39.70 -3.55 17.62
CA PRO A 276 39.64 -4.92 17.17
C PRO A 276 38.21 -5.22 16.76
N SER A 277 38.04 -5.59 15.49
CA SER A 277 36.81 -6.16 14.97
C SER A 277 36.46 -7.36 15.85
N SER A 278 35.44 -7.20 16.68
CA SER A 278 34.78 -8.32 17.32
C SER A 278 34.34 -9.27 16.21
N THR A 279 35.03 -10.41 16.16
CA THR A 279 34.53 -11.73 15.80
C THR A 279 33.35 -11.72 14.84
N SER A 280 33.59 -12.20 13.62
CA SER A 280 32.58 -12.61 12.65
C SER A 280 31.44 -13.39 13.33
N SER A 281 30.40 -12.70 13.75
CA SER A 281 29.10 -13.32 14.00
C SER A 281 28.49 -13.46 12.62
N GLY A 282 28.53 -14.68 12.08
CA GLY A 282 27.80 -14.98 10.85
C GLY A 282 26.37 -14.52 11.02
N SER A 283 25.89 -13.68 10.11
CA SER A 283 24.49 -13.28 10.09
C SER A 283 23.61 -14.53 10.07
N ASN A 284 22.50 -14.51 10.79
CA ASN A 284 21.49 -15.58 10.70
C ASN A 284 20.73 -15.54 9.36
N TYR A 285 20.98 -14.53 8.53
CA TYR A 285 20.42 -14.42 7.19
C TYR A 285 21.13 -15.38 6.24
N ASP A 286 20.37 -16.34 5.71
CA ASP A 286 20.86 -17.17 4.62
C ASP A 286 20.71 -16.39 3.31
N SER A 287 21.79 -15.77 2.84
CA SER A 287 21.79 -15.03 1.57
C SER A 287 21.59 -15.92 0.33
N ALA A 288 21.89 -17.23 0.43
CA ALA A 288 21.71 -18.17 -0.67
C ALA A 288 20.25 -18.59 -0.81
N GLN A 289 19.56 -18.81 0.32
CA GLN A 289 18.13 -19.15 0.35
C GLN A 289 17.22 -17.90 0.43
N GLY A 290 17.77 -16.74 0.80
CA GLY A 290 17.07 -15.46 0.84
C GLY A 290 16.19 -15.24 2.08
N PHE A 291 16.35 -16.01 3.16
CA PHE A 291 15.49 -15.91 4.35
C PHE A 291 16.24 -16.11 5.69
N TYR A 292 15.64 -15.62 6.78
CA TYR A 292 16.04 -15.95 8.15
C TYR A 292 15.34 -17.23 8.61
N ARG A 293 16.06 -18.10 9.31
CA ARG A 293 15.42 -19.29 9.90
C ARG A 293 14.30 -18.87 10.87
N PRO A 294 13.15 -19.58 10.93
CA PRO A 294 11.99 -19.15 11.73
C PRO A 294 12.25 -19.04 13.25
N ASP A 295 13.27 -19.75 13.74
CA ASP A 295 13.73 -19.78 15.12
C ASP A 295 14.81 -18.72 15.42
N SER A 296 15.30 -18.00 14.40
CA SER A 296 16.28 -16.95 14.59
C SER A 296 15.70 -15.79 15.41
N PRO A 297 16.52 -15.10 16.22
CA PRO A 297 16.04 -13.98 17.02
C PRO A 297 15.43 -12.86 16.16
N GLU A 298 15.97 -12.63 14.95
CA GLU A 298 15.42 -11.65 14.00
C GLU A 298 14.01 -12.05 13.51
N ALA A 299 13.82 -13.32 13.14
CA ALA A 299 12.53 -13.83 12.69
C ALA A 299 11.48 -13.81 13.82
N LEU A 300 11.86 -14.20 15.04
CA LEU A 300 10.99 -14.14 16.22
C LEU A 300 10.62 -12.69 16.58
N MET A 301 11.56 -11.76 16.51
CA MET A 301 11.29 -10.33 16.73
C MET A 301 10.38 -9.75 15.66
N ARG A 302 10.52 -10.16 14.39
CA ARG A 302 9.61 -9.74 13.32
C ARG A 302 8.19 -10.23 13.59
N LYS A 303 8.00 -11.52 13.92
CA LYS A 303 6.69 -12.06 14.31
C LYS A 303 6.11 -11.40 15.56
N LEU A 304 6.94 -11.10 16.57
CA LEU A 304 6.54 -10.33 17.75
C LEU A 304 5.99 -8.96 17.36
N ALA A 305 6.71 -8.21 16.52
CA ALA A 305 6.31 -6.87 16.12
C ALA A 305 5.00 -6.88 15.33
N ASP A 306 4.82 -7.84 14.40
CA ASP A 306 3.60 -8.01 13.62
C ASP A 306 2.41 -8.38 14.53
N TYR A 307 2.61 -9.28 15.52
CA TYR A 307 1.59 -9.60 16.52
C TYR A 307 1.26 -8.39 17.39
N ALA A 308 2.25 -7.59 17.79
CA ALA A 308 2.03 -6.36 18.55
C ALA A 308 1.20 -5.35 17.76
N VAL A 309 1.39 -5.23 16.44
CA VAL A 309 0.51 -4.42 15.57
C VAL A 309 -0.92 -4.97 15.58
N MET A 310 -1.11 -6.28 15.41
CA MET A 310 -2.44 -6.91 15.43
C MET A 310 -3.16 -6.73 16.78
N LEU A 311 -2.41 -6.80 17.89
CA LEU A 311 -2.89 -6.55 19.25
C LEU A 311 -2.97 -5.05 19.62
N ARG A 312 -2.65 -4.16 18.67
CA ARG A 312 -2.67 -2.69 18.82
C ARG A 312 -1.69 -2.12 19.84
N ASP A 313 -0.65 -2.86 20.21
CA ASP A 313 0.52 -2.30 20.91
C ASP A 313 1.52 -1.72 19.90
N TYR A 314 1.12 -0.58 19.32
CA TYR A 314 1.91 0.10 18.30
C TYR A 314 3.26 0.61 18.82
N LYS A 315 3.40 0.84 20.13
CA LYS A 315 4.65 1.33 20.73
C LYS A 315 5.69 0.21 20.77
N LEU A 316 5.30 -0.98 21.23
CA LEU A 316 6.17 -2.15 21.21
C LEU A 316 6.54 -2.52 19.77
N ALA A 317 5.58 -2.50 18.86
CA ALA A 317 5.81 -2.80 17.44
C ALA A 317 6.82 -1.84 16.81
N ALA A 318 6.58 -0.52 16.86
CA ALA A 318 7.44 0.47 16.19
C ALA A 318 8.90 0.39 16.68
N SER A 319 9.09 0.31 18.00
CA SER A 319 10.42 0.18 18.62
C SER A 319 11.11 -1.15 18.34
N THR A 320 10.39 -2.17 17.88
CA THR A 320 10.96 -3.47 17.48
C THR A 320 11.35 -3.45 16.00
N TYR A 321 10.52 -2.86 15.14
CA TYR A 321 10.86 -2.65 13.73
C TYR A 321 12.08 -1.78 13.52
N GLU A 322 12.27 -0.74 14.35
CA GLU A 322 13.45 0.12 14.27
C GLU A 322 14.76 -0.65 14.53
N ILE A 323 14.75 -1.57 15.51
CA ILE A 323 15.90 -2.43 15.79
C ILE A 323 16.15 -3.37 14.61
N LEU A 324 15.10 -4.03 14.13
CA LEU A 324 15.17 -4.96 12.99
C LEU A 324 15.66 -4.29 11.71
N ALA A 325 15.24 -3.05 11.44
CA ALA A 325 15.69 -2.29 10.27
C ALA A 325 17.22 -2.08 10.30
N GLY A 326 17.81 -1.86 11.49
CA GLY A 326 19.26 -1.82 11.64
C GLY A 326 19.93 -3.15 11.28
N ASP A 327 19.43 -4.24 11.85
CA ASP A 327 19.96 -5.60 11.64
C ASP A 327 19.86 -6.02 10.16
N TYR A 328 18.70 -5.85 9.55
CA TYR A 328 18.45 -6.20 8.15
C TYR A 328 19.29 -5.38 7.17
N LYS A 329 19.57 -4.12 7.49
CA LYS A 329 20.46 -3.28 6.69
C LYS A 329 21.91 -3.77 6.75
N ASN A 330 22.37 -4.16 7.93
CA ASN A 330 23.72 -4.70 8.13
C ASN A 330 23.90 -6.01 7.36
N ASP A 331 22.88 -6.86 7.36
CA ASP A 331 22.86 -8.15 6.67
C ASP A 331 22.65 -8.04 5.14
N LYS A 332 22.38 -6.82 4.63
CA LYS A 332 21.98 -6.56 3.24
C LYS A 332 20.74 -7.35 2.81
N ALA A 333 19.87 -7.69 3.76
CA ALA A 333 18.59 -8.36 3.53
C ALA A 333 17.54 -7.33 3.06
N TRP A 334 17.67 -6.83 1.83
CA TRP A 334 16.92 -5.64 1.36
C TRP A 334 15.40 -5.77 1.43
N ARG A 335 14.83 -6.95 1.17
CA ARG A 335 13.38 -7.19 1.30
C ARG A 335 12.91 -7.09 2.77
N TYR A 336 13.68 -7.66 3.69
CA TYR A 336 13.43 -7.55 5.12
C TYR A 336 13.59 -6.12 5.63
N TYR A 337 14.64 -5.43 5.17
CA TYR A 337 14.86 -4.02 5.48
C TYR A 337 13.68 -3.16 5.00
N ALA A 338 13.23 -3.34 3.76
CA ALA A 338 12.11 -2.62 3.21
C ALA A 338 10.82 -2.85 4.01
N GLY A 339 10.47 -4.11 4.27
CA GLY A 339 9.27 -4.47 5.03
C GLY A 339 9.27 -4.02 6.49
N ALA A 340 10.45 -3.99 7.14
CA ALA A 340 10.58 -3.43 8.48
C ALA A 340 10.35 -1.91 8.51
N ASN A 341 10.89 -1.17 7.53
CA ASN A 341 10.68 0.28 7.43
C ASN A 341 9.22 0.61 7.06
N GLU A 342 8.63 -0.12 6.11
CA GLU A 342 7.21 0.01 5.73
C GLU A 342 6.33 -0.16 6.97
N MET A 343 6.52 -1.25 7.72
CA MET A 343 5.72 -1.50 8.92
C MET A 343 6.04 -0.57 10.08
N ALA A 344 7.27 -0.05 10.20
CA ALA A 344 7.59 1.00 11.16
C ALA A 344 6.79 2.29 10.87
N ALA A 345 6.75 2.72 9.62
CA ALA A 345 5.97 3.88 9.17
C ALA A 345 4.47 3.67 9.41
N VAL A 346 3.92 2.54 8.96
CA VAL A 346 2.51 2.18 9.15
C VAL A 346 2.14 2.17 10.62
N THR A 347 2.95 1.53 11.47
CA THR A 347 2.71 1.43 12.91
C THR A 347 2.73 2.80 13.58
N ALA A 348 3.69 3.65 13.23
CA ALA A 348 3.77 5.01 13.76
C ALA A 348 2.59 5.89 13.33
N LEU A 349 2.13 5.74 12.08
CA LEU A 349 0.95 6.43 11.56
C LEU A 349 -0.37 5.84 12.09
N MET A 350 -0.40 4.61 12.57
CA MET A 350 -1.57 3.99 13.21
C MET A 350 -1.66 4.31 14.71
N ALA A 351 -0.53 4.62 15.35
CA ALA A 351 -0.47 4.91 16.77
C ALA A 351 -1.41 6.08 17.16
N PRO A 352 -2.24 5.92 18.20
CA PRO A 352 -3.16 6.97 18.63
C PRO A 352 -2.39 8.18 19.18
N GLY A 353 -2.78 9.36 18.71
CA GLY A 353 -2.21 10.64 19.15
C GLY A 353 -1.82 11.55 17.98
N ILE A 354 -1.82 12.85 18.23
CA ILE A 354 -1.32 13.84 17.28
C ILE A 354 0.17 13.54 17.05
N MET A 355 0.61 13.57 15.79
CA MET A 355 2.03 13.59 15.42
C MET A 355 2.61 14.94 15.82
N SER A 356 2.74 15.18 17.12
CA SER A 356 3.00 16.47 17.75
C SER A 356 4.42 16.99 17.57
N SER A 357 5.33 16.21 16.97
CA SER A 357 6.72 16.60 16.77
C SER A 357 7.09 16.48 15.31
N ARG A 358 7.63 17.59 14.75
CA ARG A 358 8.25 17.64 13.43
C ARG A 358 9.24 16.49 13.21
N THR A 359 10.00 16.14 14.25
CA THR A 359 10.95 15.02 14.23
C THR A 359 10.26 13.68 13.97
N ARG A 360 9.04 13.46 14.51
CA ARG A 360 8.31 12.22 14.24
C ARG A 360 7.82 12.14 12.79
N ALA A 361 7.44 13.27 12.20
CA ALA A 361 7.07 13.33 10.77
C ALA A 361 8.29 13.03 9.88
N GLU A 362 9.43 13.65 10.17
CA GLU A 362 10.71 13.40 9.46
C GLU A 362 11.16 11.94 9.58
N THR A 363 10.97 11.31 10.74
CA THR A 363 11.27 9.88 10.92
C THR A 363 10.35 8.99 10.07
N VAL A 364 9.05 9.28 10.03
CA VAL A 364 8.11 8.53 9.20
C VAL A 364 8.46 8.70 7.72
N ASP A 365 8.74 9.91 7.26
CA ASP A 365 9.17 10.16 5.88
C ASP A 365 10.45 9.37 5.55
N ALA A 366 11.43 9.33 6.45
CA ALA A 366 12.65 8.55 6.24
C ALA A 366 12.37 7.04 6.16
N TRP A 367 11.45 6.50 6.97
CA TRP A 367 11.05 5.10 6.87
C TRP A 367 10.32 4.80 5.55
N VAL A 368 9.39 5.67 5.12
CA VAL A 368 8.70 5.53 3.84
C VAL A 368 9.70 5.57 2.68
N GLU A 369 10.66 6.51 2.70
CA GLU A 369 11.74 6.61 1.71
C GLU A 369 12.57 5.33 1.64
N ASN A 370 13.05 4.85 2.79
CA ASN A 370 13.90 3.65 2.85
C ASN A 370 13.16 2.42 2.35
N ALA A 371 11.89 2.27 2.71
CA ALA A 371 11.04 1.17 2.24
C ALA A 371 10.83 1.26 0.73
N TYR A 372 10.42 2.42 0.24
CA TYR A 372 10.16 2.68 -1.17
C TYR A 372 11.39 2.41 -2.04
N TYR A 373 12.52 3.07 -1.72
CA TYR A 373 13.76 2.92 -2.46
C TYR A 373 14.27 1.47 -2.45
N SER A 374 14.14 0.77 -1.31
CA SER A 374 14.59 -0.62 -1.20
C SER A 374 13.71 -1.56 -2.01
N TYR A 375 12.38 -1.41 -1.97
CA TYR A 375 11.50 -2.24 -2.78
C TYR A 375 11.67 -1.98 -4.28
N LEU A 376 11.74 -0.71 -4.67
CA LEU A 376 11.88 -0.31 -6.07
C LEU A 376 13.27 -0.66 -6.62
N THR A 377 14.32 -0.06 -6.09
CA THR A 377 15.67 -0.10 -6.68
C THR A 377 16.44 -1.37 -6.30
N ARG A 378 16.25 -1.90 -5.08
CA ARG A 378 17.05 -3.03 -4.59
C ARG A 378 16.36 -4.37 -4.80
N CYS A 379 15.03 -4.40 -4.73
CA CYS A 379 14.26 -5.63 -4.81
C CYS A 379 13.52 -5.81 -6.14
N GLY A 380 13.33 -4.74 -6.91
CA GLY A 380 12.59 -4.77 -8.18
C GLY A 380 11.11 -5.14 -8.00
N SER A 381 10.48 -4.80 -6.87
CA SER A 381 9.07 -5.11 -6.62
C SER A 381 8.19 -3.88 -6.72
N ALA A 382 7.55 -3.72 -7.88
CA ALA A 382 6.56 -2.68 -8.14
C ALA A 382 5.36 -2.77 -7.18
N PHE A 383 4.91 -3.99 -6.85
CA PHE A 383 3.80 -4.21 -5.93
C PHE A 383 4.09 -3.64 -4.54
N TYR A 384 5.23 -4.00 -3.95
CA TYR A 384 5.55 -3.57 -2.59
C TYR A 384 5.92 -2.08 -2.53
N SER A 385 6.58 -1.53 -3.56
CA SER A 385 6.87 -0.10 -3.63
C SER A 385 5.58 0.72 -3.73
N LEU A 386 4.66 0.32 -4.60
CA LEU A 386 3.35 0.96 -4.75
C LEU A 386 2.51 0.85 -3.48
N ARG A 387 2.42 -0.36 -2.91
CA ARG A 387 1.70 -0.60 -1.64
C ARG A 387 2.20 0.30 -0.52
N THR A 388 3.52 0.39 -0.35
CA THR A 388 4.15 1.22 0.68
C THR A 388 3.66 2.66 0.60
N ILE A 389 3.71 3.24 -0.61
CA ILE A 389 3.35 4.64 -0.83
C ILE A 389 1.85 4.89 -0.70
N VAL A 390 1.02 4.06 -1.33
CA VAL A 390 -0.44 4.19 -1.25
C VAL A 390 -0.92 4.05 0.19
N LEU A 391 -0.41 3.07 0.94
CA LEU A 391 -0.77 2.86 2.33
C LEU A 391 -0.31 4.02 3.23
N ALA A 392 0.94 4.48 3.09
CA ALA A 392 1.45 5.61 3.86
C ALA A 392 0.66 6.90 3.57
N ALA A 393 0.37 7.17 2.29
CA ALA A 393 -0.38 8.35 1.87
C ALA A 393 -1.82 8.35 2.43
N GLU A 394 -2.49 7.20 2.43
CA GLU A 394 -3.85 7.07 2.99
C GLU A 394 -3.88 7.23 4.51
N LEU A 395 -2.86 6.74 5.22
CA LEU A 395 -2.74 6.95 6.66
C LEU A 395 -2.42 8.41 7.00
N LEU A 396 -1.58 9.08 6.20
CA LEU A 396 -1.31 10.51 6.32
C LEU A 396 -2.56 11.35 6.03
N ARG A 397 -3.38 10.96 5.05
CA ARG A 397 -4.65 11.62 4.74
C ARG A 397 -5.60 11.67 5.95
N VAL A 398 -5.68 10.57 6.72
CA VAL A 398 -6.50 10.50 7.95
C VAL A 398 -6.02 11.48 9.03
N ARG A 399 -4.76 11.93 8.99
CA ARG A 399 -4.21 12.92 9.94
C ARG A 399 -4.55 14.38 9.60
N GLU A 400 -5.01 14.64 8.37
CA GLU A 400 -5.38 15.97 7.84
C GLU A 400 -4.26 17.03 7.96
N GLY A 401 -4.57 18.30 7.67
CA GLY A 401 -3.65 19.42 7.85
C GLY A 401 -2.42 19.36 6.93
N SER A 402 -1.22 19.51 7.50
CA SER A 402 0.03 19.48 6.73
C SER A 402 0.36 18.09 6.17
N ALA A 403 -0.15 17.01 6.80
CA ALA A 403 0.07 15.64 6.34
C ALA A 403 -0.55 15.37 4.96
N LEU A 404 -1.54 16.16 4.54
CA LEU A 404 -2.11 16.09 3.19
C LEU A 404 -1.11 16.51 2.10
N ASP A 405 -0.25 17.50 2.37
CA ASP A 405 0.80 17.90 1.42
C ASP A 405 1.84 16.77 1.29
N ASP A 406 2.18 16.09 2.39
CA ASP A 406 3.09 14.95 2.40
C ASP A 406 2.51 13.73 1.68
N ALA A 407 1.24 13.41 1.94
CA ALA A 407 0.52 12.33 1.26
C ALA A 407 0.51 12.56 -0.26
N ALA A 408 0.22 13.78 -0.70
CA ALA A 408 0.17 14.14 -2.12
C ALA A 408 1.57 14.13 -2.77
N ARG A 409 2.60 14.55 -2.04
CA ARG A 409 4.01 14.46 -2.49
C ARG A 409 4.43 13.01 -2.74
N TRP A 410 4.05 12.10 -1.84
CA TRP A 410 4.38 10.68 -1.98
C TRP A 410 3.68 10.04 -3.19
N LEU A 411 2.38 10.32 -3.40
CA LEU A 411 1.68 9.82 -4.59
C LEU A 411 2.24 10.41 -5.90
N ALA A 412 2.54 11.70 -5.92
CA ALA A 412 3.12 12.37 -7.09
C ALA A 412 4.41 11.70 -7.56
N ARG A 413 5.29 11.34 -6.62
CA ARG A 413 6.53 10.61 -6.95
C ARG A 413 6.28 9.28 -7.63
N VAL A 414 5.30 8.52 -7.14
CA VAL A 414 4.99 7.19 -7.67
C VAL A 414 4.37 7.26 -9.06
N VAL A 415 3.57 8.29 -9.33
CA VAL A 415 3.02 8.58 -10.67
C VAL A 415 4.13 8.72 -11.73
N ASP A 416 5.28 9.30 -11.35
CA ASP A 416 6.42 9.49 -12.25
C ASP A 416 7.21 8.20 -12.52
N ASP A 417 7.14 7.21 -11.63
CA ASP A 417 8.08 6.08 -11.58
C ASP A 417 7.78 4.92 -12.58
N ARG A 418 6.93 5.10 -13.61
CA ARG A 418 6.61 4.14 -14.71
C ARG A 418 6.27 2.67 -14.31
N ASN A 419 6.05 2.39 -13.03
CA ASN A 419 5.83 1.04 -12.49
C ASN A 419 4.35 0.75 -12.17
N ILE A 420 3.45 1.49 -12.80
CA ILE A 420 2.00 1.46 -12.59
C ILE A 420 1.36 1.40 -13.97
N GLY A 421 0.27 0.67 -14.08
CA GLY A 421 -0.50 0.66 -15.32
C GLY A 421 -1.26 1.98 -15.52
N PRO A 422 -1.90 2.13 -16.69
CA PRO A 422 -2.58 3.36 -17.05
C PRO A 422 -3.78 3.65 -16.14
N VAL A 423 -4.48 2.62 -15.65
CA VAL A 423 -5.62 2.79 -14.73
C VAL A 423 -5.12 3.26 -13.38
N GLY A 424 -4.11 2.61 -12.81
CA GLY A 424 -3.49 3.04 -11.56
C GLY A 424 -2.91 4.47 -11.66
N HIS A 425 -2.28 4.82 -12.79
CA HIS A 425 -1.77 6.16 -13.04
C HIS A 425 -2.88 7.22 -12.97
N ALA A 426 -3.97 7.04 -13.72
CA ALA A 426 -5.10 7.98 -13.72
C ALA A 426 -5.78 8.09 -12.34
N LEU A 427 -5.95 6.97 -11.63
CA LEU A 427 -6.52 6.94 -10.27
C LEU A 427 -5.62 7.68 -9.26
N LEU A 428 -4.30 7.56 -9.37
CA LEU A 428 -3.37 8.26 -8.49
C LEU A 428 -3.29 9.76 -8.79
N LEU A 429 -3.45 10.18 -10.05
CA LEU A 429 -3.59 11.60 -10.41
C LEU A 429 -4.84 12.20 -9.73
N GLU A 430 -6.00 11.55 -9.87
CA GLU A 430 -7.22 11.94 -9.17
C GLU A 430 -7.00 12.03 -7.66
N ARG A 431 -6.40 10.99 -7.07
CA ARG A 431 -6.22 10.89 -5.63
C ARG A 431 -5.28 11.98 -5.10
N THR A 432 -4.23 12.30 -5.85
CA THR A 432 -3.31 13.40 -5.53
C THR A 432 -4.03 14.75 -5.57
N GLY A 433 -4.88 14.97 -6.59
CA GLY A 433 -5.76 16.12 -6.67
C GLY A 433 -6.70 16.23 -5.47
N ALA A 434 -7.34 15.13 -5.07
CA ALA A 434 -8.23 15.05 -3.94
C ALA A 434 -7.54 15.46 -2.62
N TYR A 435 -6.29 15.05 -2.39
CA TYR A 435 -5.53 15.42 -1.18
C TYR A 435 -5.25 16.93 -1.12
N PHE A 436 -4.82 17.52 -2.23
CA PHE A 436 -4.65 18.98 -2.30
C PHE A 436 -5.98 19.72 -2.16
N GLY A 437 -7.07 19.18 -2.72
CA GLY A 437 -8.42 19.74 -2.63
C GLY A 437 -8.97 19.73 -1.21
N ALA A 438 -8.70 18.66 -0.45
CA ALA A 438 -9.12 18.50 0.95
C ALA A 438 -8.41 19.48 1.91
N LYS A 439 -7.23 20.00 1.54
CA LYS A 439 -6.47 20.91 2.40
C LYS A 439 -7.17 22.27 2.53
N ARG A 440 -7.75 22.50 3.70
CA ARG A 440 -8.39 23.78 4.06
C ARG A 440 -7.34 24.87 4.26
N GLY A 441 -7.55 26.01 3.62
CA GLY A 441 -6.78 27.22 3.87
C GLY A 441 -7.07 27.80 5.26
N VAL A 442 -6.10 28.54 5.81
CA VAL A 442 -6.21 29.18 7.12
C VAL A 442 -6.63 30.65 6.96
N GLY A 443 -7.51 31.10 7.84
CA GLY A 443 -7.98 32.50 7.89
C GLY A 443 -9.02 32.86 6.83
N THR A 444 -9.45 34.12 6.83
CA THR A 444 -10.49 34.67 5.93
C THR A 444 -10.08 34.63 4.46
N LEU A 445 -8.79 34.81 4.18
CA LEU A 445 -8.20 34.73 2.84
C LEU A 445 -7.97 33.29 2.35
N ARG A 446 -8.31 32.27 3.16
CA ARG A 446 -8.04 30.84 2.88
C ARG A 446 -6.58 30.59 2.47
N SER A 447 -5.65 31.32 3.09
CA SER A 447 -4.22 31.25 2.76
C SER A 447 -3.68 29.84 3.03
N GLY A 448 -2.85 29.32 2.12
CA GLY A 448 -2.30 27.96 2.21
C GLY A 448 -3.20 26.84 1.68
N GLY A 449 -4.40 27.15 1.17
CA GLY A 449 -5.21 26.23 0.40
C GLY A 449 -4.54 25.86 -0.94
N ARG A 450 -4.77 24.64 -1.43
CA ARG A 450 -4.10 24.11 -2.64
C ARG A 450 -5.05 23.92 -3.81
N ARG A 451 -6.19 24.66 -3.86
CA ARG A 451 -7.26 24.49 -4.87
C ARG A 451 -6.77 24.50 -6.32
N ARG A 452 -5.97 25.49 -6.72
CA ARG A 452 -5.43 25.56 -8.10
C ARG A 452 -4.51 24.38 -8.42
N LYS A 453 -3.72 23.93 -7.43
CA LYS A 453 -2.87 22.75 -7.57
C LYS A 453 -3.73 21.49 -7.71
N ALA A 454 -4.75 21.33 -6.87
CA ALA A 454 -5.71 20.23 -6.95
C ALA A 454 -6.38 20.18 -8.33
N ALA A 455 -6.86 21.31 -8.83
CA ALA A 455 -7.48 21.42 -10.16
C ALA A 455 -6.54 20.94 -11.27
N MET A 456 -5.26 21.34 -11.21
CA MET A 456 -4.23 20.88 -12.17
C MET A 456 -4.08 19.35 -12.19
N TRP A 457 -4.09 18.69 -11.03
CA TRP A 457 -4.04 17.23 -10.96
C TRP A 457 -5.28 16.56 -11.57
N PHE A 458 -6.47 17.15 -11.39
CA PHE A 458 -7.68 16.66 -12.05
C PHE A 458 -7.68 16.90 -13.57
N VAL A 459 -7.04 17.97 -14.06
CA VAL A 459 -6.81 18.18 -15.50
C VAL A 459 -5.92 17.07 -16.06
N MET A 460 -4.82 16.75 -15.40
CA MET A 460 -3.95 15.63 -15.81
C MET A 460 -4.69 14.28 -15.73
N GLY A 461 -5.51 14.06 -14.70
CA GLY A 461 -6.35 12.87 -14.60
C GLY A 461 -7.38 12.79 -15.74
N THR A 462 -7.98 13.92 -16.13
CA THR A 462 -8.91 14.00 -17.28
C THR A 462 -8.21 13.53 -18.56
N ALA A 463 -7.00 14.04 -18.81
CA ALA A 463 -6.17 13.63 -19.93
C ALA A 463 -5.90 12.11 -19.89
N ALA A 464 -5.43 11.58 -18.76
CA ALA A 464 -5.13 10.15 -18.62
C ALA A 464 -6.36 9.24 -18.84
N TRP A 465 -7.55 9.66 -18.41
CA TRP A 465 -8.79 8.90 -18.68
C TRP A 465 -9.20 8.92 -20.15
N LEU A 466 -9.00 10.05 -20.83
CA LEU A 466 -9.25 10.15 -22.26
C LEU A 466 -8.29 9.27 -23.07
N ASP A 467 -7.04 9.08 -22.62
CA ASP A 467 -6.08 8.16 -23.26
C ASP A 467 -6.57 6.71 -23.24
N MET A 468 -7.41 6.35 -22.27
CA MET A 468 -8.04 5.03 -22.12
C MET A 468 -9.51 4.98 -22.61
N ASP A 469 -9.98 6.02 -23.29
CA ASP A 469 -11.38 6.15 -23.75
C ASP A 469 -12.46 6.12 -22.63
N LYS A 470 -12.08 6.35 -21.36
CA LYS A 470 -12.99 6.33 -20.20
C LYS A 470 -13.66 7.70 -19.99
N ARG A 471 -14.62 8.02 -20.87
CA ARG A 471 -15.20 9.37 -20.97
C ARG A 471 -16.04 9.78 -19.77
N ALA A 472 -16.79 8.87 -19.14
CA ALA A 472 -17.60 9.22 -17.98
C ALA A 472 -16.69 9.68 -16.82
N ARG A 473 -15.57 8.96 -16.60
CA ARG A 473 -14.56 9.34 -15.61
C ARG A 473 -13.81 10.61 -15.97
N ALA A 474 -13.44 10.80 -17.25
CA ALA A 474 -12.83 12.03 -17.73
C ALA A 474 -13.74 13.26 -17.47
N ARG A 475 -15.04 13.14 -17.76
CA ARG A 475 -16.04 14.20 -17.51
C ARG A 475 -16.13 14.56 -16.03
N ALA A 476 -16.17 13.56 -15.15
CA ALA A 476 -16.21 13.78 -13.70
C ALA A 476 -14.95 14.52 -13.21
N CYS A 477 -13.77 14.12 -13.68
CA CYS A 477 -12.50 14.79 -13.35
C CYS A 477 -12.48 16.23 -13.86
N LEU A 478 -12.91 16.47 -15.11
CA LEU A 478 -12.94 17.79 -15.71
C LEU A 478 -13.90 18.72 -14.95
N GLY A 479 -15.10 18.25 -14.65
CA GLY A 479 -16.07 19.01 -13.85
C GLY A 479 -15.51 19.42 -12.50
N ARG A 480 -14.79 18.50 -11.83
CA ARG A 480 -14.11 18.80 -10.56
C ARG A 480 -12.99 19.84 -10.73
N ALA A 481 -12.21 19.77 -11.82
CA ALA A 481 -11.18 20.76 -12.11
C ALA A 481 -11.76 22.17 -12.34
N VAL A 482 -12.84 22.27 -13.13
CA VAL A 482 -13.56 23.53 -13.42
C VAL A 482 -14.11 24.16 -12.14
N GLU A 483 -14.73 23.35 -11.27
CA GLU A 483 -15.22 23.79 -9.96
C GLU A 483 -14.09 24.31 -9.06
N LEU A 484 -12.95 23.62 -9.03
CA LEU A 484 -11.80 24.00 -8.21
C LEU A 484 -11.12 25.28 -8.71
N TYR A 485 -11.11 25.53 -10.02
CA TYR A 485 -10.67 26.78 -10.62
C TYR A 485 -11.66 27.94 -10.44
N GLY A 486 -12.91 27.67 -10.03
CA GLY A 486 -13.92 28.70 -9.76
C GLY A 486 -14.63 29.22 -11.01
N LEU A 487 -14.64 28.43 -12.09
CA LEU A 487 -15.21 28.81 -13.39
C LEU A 487 -16.74 28.64 -13.47
N GLY A 488 -17.38 28.08 -12.43
CA GLY A 488 -18.83 27.82 -12.40
C GLY A 488 -19.71 28.98 -11.93
N ASP A 489 -19.18 29.91 -11.12
CA ASP A 489 -19.99 30.90 -10.37
C ASP A 489 -19.78 32.37 -10.80
N GLY A 490 -19.13 32.64 -11.94
CA GLY A 490 -18.99 34.00 -12.47
C GLY A 490 -18.07 34.95 -11.68
N GLU A 491 -17.51 34.53 -10.54
CA GLU A 491 -16.58 35.34 -9.72
C GLU A 491 -15.09 34.92 -9.84
N GLY A 492 -14.78 33.82 -10.52
CA GLY A 492 -13.41 33.30 -10.65
C GLY A 492 -12.76 33.63 -11.99
N GLU A 493 -12.01 34.73 -12.07
CA GLU A 493 -11.10 34.94 -13.21
C GLU A 493 -9.93 33.95 -13.15
N VAL A 494 -9.94 32.94 -14.03
CA VAL A 494 -8.70 32.26 -14.41
C VAL A 494 -7.90 33.26 -15.24
N HIS A 495 -6.96 33.98 -14.59
CA HIS A 495 -6.06 34.93 -15.25
C HIS A 495 -5.09 34.31 -16.27
N PHE A 496 -5.23 33.01 -16.58
CA PHE A 496 -4.38 32.31 -17.53
C PHE A 496 -5.22 31.81 -18.70
N GLU A 497 -5.28 32.63 -19.77
CA GLU A 497 -6.03 32.36 -21.00
C GLU A 497 -5.72 30.96 -21.57
N GLY A 498 -4.47 30.50 -21.47
CA GLY A 498 -4.07 29.15 -21.91
C GLY A 498 -4.71 28.00 -21.13
N MET A 499 -4.97 28.17 -19.82
CA MET A 499 -5.62 27.12 -19.01
C MET A 499 -7.11 27.04 -19.34
N ARG A 500 -7.75 28.19 -19.60
CA ARG A 500 -9.14 28.21 -20.05
C ARG A 500 -9.29 27.52 -21.40
N GLY A 501 -8.43 27.85 -22.36
CA GLY A 501 -8.40 27.18 -23.67
C GLY A 501 -8.15 25.67 -23.57
N LEU A 502 -7.26 25.23 -22.68
CA LEU A 502 -7.03 23.81 -22.41
C LEU A 502 -8.28 23.12 -21.84
N LEU A 503 -8.94 23.72 -20.85
CA LEU A 503 -10.17 23.17 -20.25
C LEU A 503 -11.30 23.10 -21.28
N ASP A 504 -11.46 24.12 -22.13
CA ASP A 504 -12.45 24.14 -23.20
C ASP A 504 -12.15 23.07 -24.26
N ASN A 505 -10.88 22.88 -24.65
CA ASN A 505 -10.47 21.81 -25.56
C ASN A 505 -10.75 20.42 -24.96
N LEU A 506 -10.36 20.19 -23.70
CA LEU A 506 -10.66 18.93 -23.02
C LEU A 506 -12.17 18.68 -22.89
N GLY A 507 -12.96 19.73 -22.63
CA GLY A 507 -14.42 19.68 -22.64
C GLY A 507 -14.98 19.21 -23.98
N GLN A 508 -14.51 19.80 -25.08
CA GLN A 508 -14.92 19.38 -26.42
C GLN A 508 -14.54 17.93 -26.73
N VAL A 509 -13.36 17.47 -26.33
CA VAL A 509 -12.92 16.08 -26.54
C VAL A 509 -13.72 15.08 -25.69
N VAL A 510 -14.11 15.46 -24.47
CA VAL A 510 -14.98 14.65 -23.60
C VAL A 510 -16.38 14.50 -24.18
N GLU A 511 -16.90 15.53 -24.86
CA GLU A 511 -18.23 15.54 -25.47
C GLU A 511 -18.27 14.93 -26.88
N HIS A 512 -17.20 15.11 -27.67
CA HIS A 512 -17.13 14.71 -29.06
C HIS A 512 -15.98 13.73 -29.31
N PRO A 513 -16.26 12.43 -29.51
CA PRO A 513 -15.23 11.44 -29.80
C PRO A 513 -14.56 11.73 -31.16
N GLY A 514 -13.22 11.67 -31.20
CA GLY A 514 -12.43 11.81 -32.43
C GLY A 514 -11.80 13.19 -32.69
N LEU A 515 -11.92 14.13 -31.76
CA LEU A 515 -11.17 15.40 -31.80
C LEU A 515 -9.75 15.21 -31.26
N ASP A 516 -8.77 15.85 -31.91
CA ASP A 516 -7.40 15.88 -31.43
C ASP A 516 -7.29 16.68 -30.14
N ARG A 517 -6.58 16.11 -29.18
CA ARG A 517 -6.29 16.73 -27.89
C ARG A 517 -5.12 17.68 -28.03
N THR A 518 -5.24 18.83 -27.37
CA THR A 518 -4.08 19.68 -27.13
C THR A 518 -3.39 19.16 -25.86
N GLU A 519 -2.12 18.75 -25.97
CA GLU A 519 -1.31 18.34 -24.82
C GLU A 519 -1.29 19.44 -23.74
N PRO A 520 -1.56 19.13 -22.46
CA PRO A 520 -1.57 20.10 -21.36
C PRO A 520 -0.26 20.89 -21.23
N PHE A 521 0.84 20.24 -21.60
CA PHE A 521 2.17 20.84 -21.72
C PHE A 521 2.89 20.19 -22.90
N PRO A 522 3.57 20.98 -23.76
CA PRO A 522 4.50 20.40 -24.72
C PRO A 522 5.58 19.62 -23.97
N ASP A 523 5.96 18.48 -24.52
CA ASP A 523 6.98 17.61 -23.96
C ASP A 523 8.22 18.44 -23.58
N VAL A 524 8.53 18.48 -22.28
CA VAL A 524 9.59 19.33 -21.76
C VAL A 524 10.93 18.87 -22.31
N GLU A 525 11.09 17.57 -22.60
CA GLU A 525 12.27 17.02 -23.26
C GLU A 525 12.41 17.53 -24.68
N GLU A 526 11.31 17.59 -25.44
CA GLU A 526 11.29 18.10 -26.83
C GLU A 526 11.58 19.61 -26.88
N LYS A 527 11.09 20.39 -25.92
CA LYS A 527 11.44 21.81 -25.79
C LYS A 527 12.85 22.05 -25.28
N VAL A 528 13.36 21.23 -24.36
CA VAL A 528 14.75 21.32 -23.90
C VAL A 528 15.70 20.98 -25.05
N GLU A 529 15.40 19.94 -25.85
CA GLU A 529 16.15 19.63 -27.07
C GLU A 529 16.05 20.73 -28.13
N GLN A 530 14.88 21.34 -28.34
CA GLN A 530 14.73 22.48 -29.26
C GLN A 530 15.49 23.72 -28.77
N ILE A 531 15.54 23.98 -27.46
CA ILE A 531 16.32 25.05 -26.83
C ILE A 531 17.83 24.74 -26.93
N GLN A 532 18.24 23.48 -26.73
CA GLN A 532 19.63 23.05 -26.89
C GLN A 532 20.08 23.21 -28.36
N GLN A 533 19.26 22.79 -29.32
CA GLN A 533 19.52 22.92 -30.76
C GLN A 533 19.54 24.38 -31.21
N THR A 534 18.65 25.25 -30.70
CA THR A 534 18.71 26.69 -31.00
C THR A 534 19.94 27.35 -30.40
N THR A 535 20.42 26.89 -29.24
CA THR A 535 21.66 27.39 -28.63
C THR A 535 22.89 26.98 -29.47
N GLU A 536 22.90 25.76 -30.02
CA GLU A 536 23.98 25.28 -30.91
C GLU A 536 24.04 26.03 -32.25
N THR A 537 22.90 26.52 -32.78
CA THR A 537 22.90 27.33 -34.00
C THR A 537 23.39 28.78 -33.80
N VAL A 538 23.38 29.28 -32.57
CA VAL A 538 23.83 30.64 -32.23
C VAL A 538 25.34 30.69 -31.95
N ASP A 539 25.96 29.57 -31.57
CA ASP A 539 27.38 29.47 -31.21
C ASP A 539 28.37 29.48 -32.40
N GLN A 540 27.92 29.64 -33.65
CA GLN A 540 28.83 29.81 -34.80
C GLN A 540 29.41 31.22 -34.95
N ARG A 541 29.10 32.18 -34.07
CA ARG A 541 29.74 33.49 -34.09
C ARG A 541 30.17 33.95 -32.69
N THR A 542 31.50 34.09 -32.58
CA THR A 542 32.29 34.84 -31.60
C THR A 542 32.74 34.09 -30.33
N HIS A 543 34.05 33.80 -30.32
CA HIS A 543 34.82 33.36 -29.15
C HIS A 543 34.71 34.32 -27.96
N ARG A 544 34.26 33.81 -26.81
CA ARG A 544 34.73 34.26 -25.49
C ARG A 544 34.67 33.10 -24.48
N ARG A 545 35.70 33.03 -23.64
CA ARG A 545 36.07 31.94 -22.72
C ARG A 545 34.89 31.37 -21.91
N SER A 546 34.74 30.06 -21.96
CA SER A 546 33.79 29.24 -21.22
C SER A 546 34.20 29.07 -19.75
N VAL A 547 33.30 29.47 -18.85
CA VAL A 547 33.23 28.97 -17.48
C VAL A 547 32.04 28.03 -17.46
N SER A 548 32.31 26.73 -17.41
CA SER A 548 31.31 25.67 -17.34
C SER A 548 30.57 25.73 -15.99
N LEU A 549 29.34 26.23 -16.01
CA LEU A 549 28.38 26.11 -14.92
C LEU A 549 27.56 24.83 -15.17
N ALA A 550 27.77 23.81 -14.34
CA ALA A 550 26.96 22.61 -14.33
C ALA A 550 25.50 23.00 -14.02
N VAL A 551 24.57 22.58 -14.88
CA VAL A 551 23.12 22.72 -14.65
C VAL A 551 22.76 21.80 -13.49
N ALA A 552 22.64 22.37 -12.31
CA ALA A 552 22.00 21.73 -11.18
C ALA A 552 20.48 21.80 -11.39
N THR A 553 19.85 20.63 -11.54
CA THR A 553 18.43 20.45 -11.27
C THR A 553 18.11 21.05 -9.89
N PRO A 554 17.07 21.89 -9.72
CA PRO A 554 16.81 22.51 -8.43
C PRO A 554 16.40 21.44 -7.41
N SER A 555 17.34 21.11 -6.53
CA SER A 555 17.08 20.42 -5.28
C SER A 555 16.15 21.26 -4.42
N PHE A 556 15.05 20.65 -3.99
CA PHE A 556 14.18 21.18 -2.93
C PHE A 556 15.00 21.54 -1.69
N ASP A 557 14.97 22.81 -1.28
CA ASP A 557 15.52 23.28 -0.01
C ASP A 557 14.43 23.18 1.09
N PRO A 558 14.58 22.35 2.13
CA PRO A 558 13.51 22.08 3.10
C PRO A 558 13.47 23.06 4.29
N LEU A 559 14.23 24.16 4.28
CA LEU A 559 14.24 25.11 5.40
C LEU A 559 14.15 26.55 4.92
N GLY A 560 12.92 27.09 4.91
CA GLY A 560 12.70 28.52 4.72
C GLY A 560 13.36 29.36 5.82
N ALA A 561 14.53 29.91 5.53
CA ALA A 561 15.08 31.07 6.21
C ALA A 561 15.02 32.26 5.24
N ALA A 562 14.13 33.20 5.53
CA ALA A 562 14.00 34.44 4.79
C ALA A 562 15.31 35.26 4.88
N SER A 563 15.88 35.64 3.74
CA SER A 563 16.84 36.72 3.67
C SER A 563 16.11 38.02 3.31
N MET A 564 16.24 39.02 4.18
CA MET A 564 15.63 40.33 4.01
C MET A 564 16.24 41.06 2.79
N THR A 565 15.37 41.61 1.95
CA THR A 565 15.73 42.50 0.83
C THR A 565 16.42 43.78 1.31
N PRO A 566 17.43 44.31 0.59
CA PRO A 566 18.00 45.62 0.88
C PRO A 566 17.12 46.77 0.35
N LYS A 567 17.23 47.90 1.07
CA LYS A 567 16.44 49.14 0.97
C LYS A 567 16.39 49.77 -0.43
N SER A 568 15.20 50.20 -0.82
CA SER A 568 14.96 51.19 -1.89
C SER A 568 15.29 52.60 -1.38
N THR A 569 16.19 53.29 -2.07
CA THR A 569 16.50 54.72 -1.87
C THR A 569 15.39 55.60 -2.46
N LEU A 570 14.77 56.44 -1.64
CA LEU A 570 13.91 57.55 -2.07
C LEU A 570 14.71 58.87 -2.01
N PRO A 571 14.42 59.85 -2.90
CA PRO A 571 15.18 61.09 -2.97
C PRO A 571 14.69 62.13 -1.95
N GLU A 572 15.63 62.96 -1.50
CA GLU A 572 15.48 64.03 -0.52
C GLU A 572 14.45 65.11 -0.94
N ARG A 573 13.75 65.65 0.07
CA ARG A 573 13.27 67.04 0.08
C ARG A 573 13.54 67.67 1.46
N PRO A 574 13.88 68.97 1.52
CA PRO A 574 14.45 69.58 2.72
C PRO A 574 13.41 70.28 3.60
N GLY A 575 13.72 70.34 4.91
CA GLY A 575 13.51 71.52 5.74
C GLY A 575 12.39 71.48 6.79
N GLN A 576 12.82 71.52 8.06
CA GLN A 576 12.25 72.25 9.22
C GLN A 576 10.84 71.83 9.70
N THR A 577 10.50 71.76 10.99
CA THR A 577 10.95 72.40 12.24
C THR A 577 10.69 71.49 13.44
N GLU A 578 11.44 71.74 14.51
CA GLU A 578 11.24 71.25 15.88
C GLU A 578 9.84 71.58 16.42
N ASP A 579 9.28 70.67 17.24
CA ASP A 579 8.81 71.02 18.60
C ASP A 579 8.43 69.75 19.36
N GLY A 580 8.93 69.64 20.60
CA GLY A 580 8.57 68.59 21.54
C GLY A 580 7.26 68.89 22.27
N PHE A 581 6.77 67.90 23.04
CA PHE A 581 6.53 68.03 24.48
C PHE A 581 5.96 66.72 25.05
N LYS A 582 6.58 66.31 26.16
CA LYS A 582 6.12 65.49 27.31
C LYS A 582 5.52 64.11 27.10
#